data_AF-A0AAE1DC60-F1
#
_entry.id   AF-A0AAE1DC60-F1
#
_cell.length_a   1.000
_cell.length_b   1.000
_cell.length_c   1.000
_cell.angle_alpha   90.00
_cell.angle_beta   90.00
_cell.angle_gamma   90.00
#
_symmetry.space_group_name_H-M   'P 1'
#
loop_
_entity.id
_entity.type
_entity.pdbx_description
1 polymer ?
#
loop_
_entity_poly.entity_id
_entity_poly.type
_entity_poly.pdbx_seq_one_letter_code
_entity_poly.pdbx_strand_id
1 'polypeptide(L)'
;MLIPKLLWPLLVYEICSTTVEAIEDKINTFTRRWLGVPLGLTDVAMYCHKAKLRLPLKSILEEYKCNEARLLSILEDSEDPVVKTVQPTIKTGRKWIVVEAIDEAKECLKIKEVIGQTQTDPQRARIIYSIVVVKSRREREKRHGLQ
;
A
#
# COMPACT_ATOMS: atom_id res chain seq x y z
N MET A 1 16.87 12.84 -5.44
CA MET A 1 16.97 12.88 -3.96
C MET A 1 16.35 14.17 -3.37
N LEU A 2 15.13 14.53 -3.77
CA LEU A 2 14.48 15.76 -3.29
C LEU A 2 13.39 15.49 -2.25
N ILE A 3 12.68 14.36 -2.39
CA ILE A 3 11.52 14.01 -1.56
C ILE A 3 11.85 13.92 -0.07
N PRO A 4 12.95 13.27 0.38
CA PRO A 4 13.28 13.24 1.81
C PRO A 4 13.46 14.63 2.45
N LYS A 5 13.95 15.61 1.67
CA LYS A 5 14.11 16.99 2.14
C LYS A 5 12.78 17.73 2.24
N LEU A 6 11.81 17.38 1.41
CA LEU A 6 10.47 17.95 1.43
C LEU A 6 9.60 17.34 2.53
N LEU A 7 9.86 16.09 2.91
CA LEU A 7 9.06 15.39 3.92
C LEU A 7 9.19 15.99 5.32
N TRP A 8 10.37 16.49 5.69
CA TRP A 8 10.57 17.08 7.01
C TRP A 8 9.67 18.30 7.28
N PRO A 9 9.61 19.34 6.42
CA PRO A 9 8.68 20.44 6.63
C PRO A 9 7.22 19.99 6.57
N LEU A 10 6.88 18.98 5.75
CA LEU A 10 5.52 18.44 5.72
C LEU A 10 5.10 17.77 7.04
N LEU A 11 6.05 17.16 7.75
CA LEU A 11 5.85 16.52 9.04
C LEU A 11 5.76 17.53 10.19
N VAL A 12 6.59 18.58 10.14
CA VAL A 12 6.67 19.58 11.21
C VAL A 12 5.45 20.50 11.21
N TYR A 13 4.89 20.80 10.03
CA TYR A 13 3.69 21.61 9.91
C TYR A 13 2.45 20.73 9.83
N GLU A 14 1.39 21.06 10.58
CA GLU A 14 0.07 20.41 10.44
C GLU A 14 -0.58 20.81 9.10
N ILE A 15 -0.10 20.21 8.01
CA ILE A 15 -0.55 20.50 6.65
C ILE A 15 -1.73 19.58 6.30
N CYS A 16 -2.78 20.14 5.69
CA CYS A 16 -3.91 19.34 5.20
C CYS A 16 -3.54 18.52 3.96
N SER A 17 -4.01 17.28 3.89
CA SER A 17 -3.83 16.38 2.73
C SER A 17 -4.21 17.00 1.38
N THR A 18 -5.25 17.85 1.33
CA THR A 18 -5.69 18.55 0.11
C THR A 18 -4.63 19.50 -0.47
N THR A 19 -3.79 20.09 0.37
CA THR A 19 -2.73 20.99 -0.09
C THR A 19 -1.56 20.22 -0.70
N VAL A 20 -1.25 19.05 -0.14
CA VAL A 20 -0.24 18.14 -0.67
C VAL A 20 -0.66 17.58 -2.03
N GLU A 21 -1.95 17.25 -2.18
CA GLU A 21 -2.54 16.85 -3.47
C GLU A 21 -2.36 17.95 -4.53
N ALA A 22 -2.69 19.21 -4.20
CA ALA A 22 -2.52 20.32 -5.15
C ALA A 22 -1.05 20.56 -5.55
N ILE A 23 -0.09 20.25 -4.68
CA ILE A 23 1.35 20.29 -5.01
C ILE A 23 1.69 19.15 -5.98
N GLU A 24 1.21 17.95 -5.71
CA GLU A 24 1.42 16.79 -6.59
C GLU A 24 0.81 16.98 -7.97
N ASP A 25 -0.41 17.54 -8.06
CA ASP A 25 -1.07 17.82 -9.34
C ASP A 25 -0.26 18.75 -10.24
N LYS A 26 0.37 19.77 -9.64
CA LYS A 26 1.27 20.68 -10.36
C LYS A 26 2.49 19.93 -10.87
N ILE A 27 3.11 19.12 -10.01
CA ILE A 27 4.28 18.31 -10.38
C ILE A 27 3.93 17.30 -11.47
N ASN A 28 2.77 16.65 -11.39
CA ASN A 28 2.26 15.74 -12.41
C ASN A 28 2.08 16.44 -13.74
N THR A 29 1.48 17.63 -13.74
CA THR A 29 1.28 18.43 -14.96
C THR A 29 2.60 18.76 -15.65
N PHE A 30 3.59 19.25 -14.90
CA PHE A 30 4.91 19.55 -15.45
C PHE A 30 5.65 18.30 -15.92
N THR A 31 5.59 17.22 -15.14
CA THR A 31 6.29 15.97 -15.44
C THR A 31 5.69 15.27 -16.66
N ARG A 32 4.36 15.29 -16.81
CA ARG A 32 3.66 14.77 -18.01
C ARG A 32 4.02 15.55 -19.26
N ARG A 33 4.03 16.89 -19.17
CA ARG A 33 4.47 17.77 -20.27
C ARG A 33 5.92 17.52 -20.64
N TRP A 34 6.79 17.27 -19.66
CA TRP A 34 8.20 16.99 -19.88
C TRP A 34 8.43 15.60 -20.51
N LEU A 35 7.68 14.58 -20.07
CA LEU A 35 7.77 13.21 -20.60
C LEU A 35 7.01 13.01 -21.94
N GLY A 36 6.20 13.97 -22.38
CA GLY A 36 5.36 13.84 -23.57
C GLY A 36 4.20 12.84 -23.42
N VAL A 37 3.78 12.58 -22.18
CA VAL A 37 2.74 11.59 -21.84
C VAL A 37 1.36 12.26 -21.94
N PRO A 38 0.33 11.57 -22.47
CA PRO A 38 -1.02 12.13 -22.54
C PRO A 38 -1.57 12.47 -21.15
N LEU A 39 -2.34 13.56 -21.07
CA LEU A 39 -3.02 13.94 -19.82
C LEU A 39 -4.02 12.89 -19.33
N GLY A 40 -4.51 12.01 -20.23
CA GLY A 40 -5.41 10.92 -19.88
C GLY A 40 -4.75 9.72 -19.20
N LEU A 41 -3.41 9.67 -19.08
CA LEU A 41 -2.76 8.64 -18.26
C LEU A 41 -3.08 8.92 -16.79
N THR A 42 -3.45 7.91 -16.01
CA THR A 42 -3.73 8.09 -14.57
C THR A 42 -2.47 8.35 -13.75
N ASP A 43 -2.57 9.10 -12.65
CA ASP A 43 -1.43 9.34 -11.75
C ASP A 43 -0.92 8.04 -11.11
N VAL A 44 -1.84 7.12 -10.79
CA VAL A 44 -1.49 5.78 -10.30
C VAL A 44 -0.57 5.05 -11.27
N ALA A 45 -0.83 5.12 -12.58
CA ALA A 45 0.02 4.47 -13.59
C ALA A 45 1.42 5.09 -13.69
N MET A 46 1.56 6.37 -13.32
CA MET A 46 2.83 7.11 -13.34
C MET A 46 3.74 6.72 -12.16
N TYR A 47 3.15 6.48 -10.98
CA TYR A 47 3.86 6.12 -9.76
C TYR A 47 3.93 4.60 -9.51
N CYS A 48 3.23 3.79 -10.30
CA CYS A 48 3.17 2.35 -10.09
C CYS A 48 4.52 1.66 -10.26
N HIS A 49 5.02 1.03 -9.19
CA HIS A 49 6.24 0.23 -9.23
C HIS A 49 6.05 -1.14 -9.92
N LYS A 50 4.81 -1.61 -10.07
CA LYS A 50 4.47 -2.92 -10.68
C LYS A 50 4.13 -2.83 -12.16
N ALA A 51 4.01 -1.62 -12.72
CA ALA A 51 3.72 -1.43 -14.13
C ALA A 51 4.92 -1.85 -15.00
N LYS A 52 4.67 -2.14 -16.28
CA LYS A 52 5.74 -2.41 -17.25
C LYS A 52 6.67 -1.22 -17.40
N LEU A 53 6.11 -0.01 -17.39
CA LEU A 53 6.84 1.25 -17.36
C LEU A 53 7.09 1.62 -15.90
N ARG A 54 8.33 1.44 -15.43
CA ARG A 54 8.76 1.83 -14.08
C ARG A 54 9.52 3.13 -14.17
N LEU A 55 8.88 4.23 -13.76
CA LEU A 55 9.55 5.52 -13.66
C LEU A 55 10.23 5.64 -12.28
N PRO A 56 11.41 6.26 -12.17
CA PRO A 56 12.05 6.55 -10.90
C PRO A 56 11.39 7.76 -10.19
N LEU A 57 10.07 7.75 -10.14
CA LEU A 57 9.23 8.78 -9.52
C LEU A 57 8.54 8.18 -8.30
N LYS A 58 8.31 9.00 -7.29
CA LYS A 58 7.56 8.65 -6.09
C LYS A 58 6.50 9.72 -5.88
N SER A 59 5.30 9.29 -5.50
CA SER A 59 4.22 10.20 -5.16
C SER A 59 4.55 10.91 -3.85
N ILE A 60 4.36 12.23 -3.82
CA ILE A 60 4.62 13.03 -2.62
C ILE A 60 3.49 12.80 -1.62
N LEU A 61 2.26 12.67 -2.11
CA LEU A 61 1.09 12.34 -1.32
C LEU A 61 1.21 10.96 -0.67
N GLU A 62 1.68 9.96 -1.41
CA GLU A 62 1.92 8.62 -0.85
C GLU A 62 2.97 8.67 0.27
N GLU A 63 4.09 9.33 0.03
CA GLU A 63 5.17 9.48 1.01
C GLU A 63 4.71 10.35 2.21
N TYR A 64 3.88 11.37 1.99
CA TYR A 64 3.27 12.17 3.05
C TYR A 64 2.38 11.31 3.94
N LYS A 65 1.41 10.58 3.36
CA LYS A 65 0.51 9.68 4.10
C LYS A 65 1.28 8.61 4.87
N CYS A 66 2.30 8.04 4.24
CA CYS A 66 3.17 7.05 4.88
C CYS A 66 3.92 7.64 6.09
N ASN A 67 4.40 8.87 5.98
CA ASN A 67 5.09 9.52 7.09
C ASN A 67 4.17 9.91 8.24
N GLU A 68 2.97 10.42 7.95
CA GLU A 68 1.96 10.70 8.99
C GLU A 68 1.56 9.43 9.73
N ALA A 69 1.31 8.35 8.99
CA ALA A 69 0.98 7.06 9.60
C ALA A 69 2.15 6.50 10.43
N ARG A 70 3.38 6.63 9.92
CA ARG A 70 4.59 6.23 10.63
C ARG A 70 4.78 7.03 11.92
N LEU A 71 4.55 8.35 11.89
CA LEU A 71 4.64 9.21 13.06
C LEU A 71 3.64 8.76 14.13
N LEU A 72 2.38 8.53 13.75
CA LEU A 72 1.37 8.06 14.70
C LEU A 72 1.76 6.73 15.34
N SER A 73 2.18 5.75 14.52
CA SER A 73 2.60 4.44 15.04
C SER A 73 3.78 4.56 16.00
N ILE A 74 4.77 5.40 15.71
CA ILE A 74 5.92 5.64 16.61
C ILE A 74 5.47 6.26 17.95
N LEU A 75 4.49 7.17 17.92
CA LEU A 75 3.96 7.79 19.12
C LEU A 75 3.12 6.81 19.95
N GLU A 76 2.33 5.95 19.30
CA GLU A 76 1.55 4.88 19.95
C GLU A 76 2.45 3.83 20.60
N ASP A 77 3.50 3.41 19.90
CA ASP A 77 4.45 2.37 20.33
C ASP A 77 5.58 2.92 21.22
N SER A 78 5.52 4.19 21.63
CA SER A 78 6.56 4.82 22.45
C SER A 78 6.67 4.17 23.84
N GLU A 79 7.91 3.94 24.28
CA GLU A 79 8.22 3.43 25.63
C GLU A 79 8.00 4.48 26.72
N ASP A 80 8.02 5.77 26.36
CA ASP A 80 7.82 6.87 27.31
C ASP A 80 6.34 6.97 27.71
N PRO A 81 6.00 6.79 29.01
CA PRO A 81 4.62 6.83 29.48
C PRO A 81 3.98 8.21 29.30
N VAL A 82 4.76 9.29 29.31
CA VAL A 82 4.22 10.66 29.13
C VAL A 82 3.77 10.85 27.69
N VAL A 83 4.61 10.46 26.73
CA VAL A 83 4.29 10.54 25.29
C VAL A 83 3.09 9.66 24.95
N LYS A 84 3.06 8.45 25.51
CA LYS A 84 1.96 7.50 25.34
C LYS A 84 0.65 7.97 25.94
N THR A 85 0.69 8.74 27.02
CA THR A 85 -0.52 9.30 27.66
C THR A 85 -1.04 10.51 26.91
N VAL A 86 -0.17 11.37 26.39
CA VAL A 86 -0.56 12.60 25.72
C VAL A 86 -1.06 12.36 24.29
N GLN A 87 -0.46 11.41 23.56
CA GLN A 87 -0.78 11.04 22.17
C GLN A 87 -1.32 12.21 21.33
N PRO A 88 -0.44 13.10 20.85
CA PRO A 88 -0.88 14.29 20.13
C PRO A 88 -1.67 13.89 18.87
N THR A 89 -2.86 14.46 18.73
CA THR A 89 -3.73 14.20 17.58
C THR A 89 -3.15 14.85 16.33
N ILE A 90 -2.76 14.01 15.37
CA ILE A 90 -2.27 14.47 14.07
C ILE A 90 -3.43 15.04 13.25
N LYS A 91 -3.35 16.32 12.87
CA LYS A 91 -4.39 16.99 12.07
C LYS A 91 -4.06 16.92 10.58
N THR A 92 -4.64 15.95 9.88
CA THR A 92 -4.41 15.73 8.44
C THR A 92 -5.53 16.29 7.53
N GLY A 93 -6.52 16.93 8.14
CA GLY A 93 -7.68 17.53 7.48
C GLY A 93 -8.90 16.60 7.45
N ARG A 94 -9.92 16.96 6.64
CA ARG A 94 -11.21 16.22 6.56
C ARG A 94 -11.21 15.09 5.52
N LYS A 95 -10.38 15.19 4.47
CA LYS A 95 -10.42 14.28 3.33
C LYS A 95 -9.81 12.92 3.65
N TRP A 96 -8.80 12.90 4.52
CA TRP A 96 -8.10 11.69 4.92
C TRP A 96 -7.71 11.81 6.39
N ILE A 97 -8.08 10.78 7.16
CA ILE A 97 -7.85 10.70 8.60
C ILE A 97 -6.85 9.56 8.84
N VAL A 98 -5.74 9.88 9.49
CA VAL A 98 -4.60 8.96 9.69
C VAL A 98 -4.97 7.78 10.59
N VAL A 99 -5.72 8.04 11.67
CA VAL A 99 -6.14 7.02 12.64
C VAL A 99 -6.97 5.93 11.96
N GLU A 100 -8.02 6.33 11.23
CA GLU A 100 -8.89 5.40 10.49
C GLU A 100 -8.10 4.56 9.48
N ALA A 101 -7.16 5.19 8.75
CA ALA A 101 -6.33 4.49 7.79
C ALA A 101 -5.37 3.47 8.43
N ILE A 102 -4.84 3.78 9.62
CA ILE A 102 -4.00 2.85 10.38
C ILE A 102 -4.83 1.70 10.92
N ASP A 103 -6.02 1.96 11.44
CA ASP A 103 -6.90 0.92 11.97
C ASP A 103 -7.34 -0.04 10.86
N GLU A 104 -7.73 0.47 9.70
CA GLU A 104 -8.02 -0.34 8.51
C GLU A 104 -6.79 -1.17 8.09
N ALA A 105 -5.60 -0.58 8.12
CA ALA A 105 -4.36 -1.30 7.80
C ALA A 105 -4.05 -2.40 8.83
N LYS A 106 -4.22 -2.13 10.13
CA LYS A 106 -4.06 -3.11 11.22
C LYS A 106 -5.06 -4.26 11.07
N GLU A 107 -6.32 -3.97 10.73
CA GLU A 107 -7.33 -4.99 10.44
C GLU A 107 -6.96 -5.85 9.22
N CYS A 108 -6.53 -5.21 8.13
CA CYS A 108 -6.05 -5.93 6.94
C CYS A 108 -4.86 -6.85 7.26
N LEU A 109 -3.96 -6.43 8.15
CA LEU A 109 -2.85 -7.27 8.61
C LEU A 109 -3.34 -8.48 9.41
N LYS A 110 -4.31 -8.30 10.33
CA LYS A 110 -4.94 -9.41 11.06
C LYS A 110 -5.63 -10.39 10.11
N ILE A 111 -6.39 -9.89 9.14
CA ILE A 111 -7.06 -10.72 8.13
C ILE A 111 -6.02 -11.51 7.34
N LYS A 112 -4.92 -10.86 6.93
CA LYS A 112 -3.83 -11.52 6.21
C LYS A 112 -3.14 -12.60 7.04
N GLU A 113 -2.98 -12.38 8.34
CA GLU A 113 -2.45 -13.39 9.26
C GLU A 113 -3.39 -14.61 9.36
N VAL A 114 -4.70 -14.39 9.46
CA VAL A 114 -5.72 -15.46 9.50
C VAL A 114 -5.77 -16.25 8.19
N ILE A 115 -5.72 -15.57 7.04
CA ILE A 115 -5.70 -16.22 5.71
C ILE A 115 -4.39 -17.00 5.50
N GLY A 116 -3.31 -16.59 6.17
CA GLY A 116 -1.98 -17.15 6.00
C GLY A 116 -1.34 -16.80 4.65
N GLN A 117 -0.24 -17.47 4.33
CA GLN A 117 0.47 -17.27 3.06
C GLN A 117 -0.37 -17.81 1.90
N THR A 118 -1.01 -16.93 1.13
CA THR A 118 -1.61 -17.32 -0.15
C THR A 118 -0.47 -17.65 -1.13
N GLN A 119 -0.42 -18.90 -1.62
CA GLN A 119 0.57 -19.30 -2.63
C GLN A 119 0.40 -18.45 -3.89
N THR A 120 1.33 -17.53 -4.11
CA THR A 120 1.35 -16.59 -5.24
C THR A 120 2.11 -17.11 -6.44
N ASP A 121 2.67 -18.32 -6.36
CA ASP A 121 3.50 -18.90 -7.40
C ASP A 121 2.65 -19.74 -8.38
N PRO A 122 2.36 -19.24 -9.61
CA PRO A 122 1.49 -19.94 -10.56
C PRO A 122 2.06 -21.30 -11.00
N GLN A 123 3.37 -21.52 -10.89
CA GLN A 123 3.99 -22.81 -11.21
C GLN A 123 3.67 -23.88 -10.15
N ARG A 124 3.69 -23.53 -8.86
CA ARG A 124 3.35 -24.47 -7.77
C ARG A 124 1.86 -24.73 -7.66
N ALA A 125 1.01 -23.73 -7.94
CA ALA A 125 -0.43 -23.93 -8.01
C ALA A 125 -0.80 -25.01 -9.05
N ARG A 126 -0.18 -24.98 -10.25
CA ARG A 126 -0.40 -25.99 -11.30
C ARG A 126 0.00 -27.40 -10.86
N ILE A 127 1.09 -27.54 -10.09
CA ILE A 127 1.52 -28.84 -9.56
C ILE A 127 0.47 -29.39 -8.59
N ILE A 128 -0.08 -28.56 -7.70
CA ILE A 128 -1.12 -28.99 -6.76
C ILE A 128 -2.41 -29.37 -7.49
N TYR A 129 -2.87 -28.56 -8.45
CA TYR A 129 -4.03 -28.92 -9.28
C TYR A 129 -3.82 -30.27 -10.01
N SER A 130 -2.61 -30.51 -10.52
CA SER A 130 -2.26 -31.77 -11.19
C SER A 130 -2.36 -32.95 -10.21
N ILE A 131 -1.81 -32.81 -9.00
CA ILE A 131 -1.83 -33.86 -7.97
C ILE A 131 -3.26 -34.14 -7.50
N VAL A 132 -4.08 -33.10 -7.27
CA VAL A 132 -5.47 -33.24 -6.84
C VAL A 132 -6.32 -33.91 -7.90
N VAL A 133 -6.17 -33.52 -9.17
CA VAL A 133 -6.89 -34.13 -10.30
C VAL A 133 -6.49 -35.59 -10.47
N VAL A 134 -5.19 -35.92 -10.39
CA VAL A 134 -4.70 -37.30 -10.47
C VAL A 134 -5.22 -38.16 -9.31
N LYS A 135 -5.25 -37.61 -8.09
CA LYS A 135 -5.76 -38.31 -6.91
C LYS A 135 -7.27 -38.60 -7.02
N SER A 136 -8.04 -37.63 -7.51
CA SER A 136 -9.49 -37.77 -7.74
C SER A 136 -9.80 -38.75 -8.88
N ARG A 137 -8.98 -38.80 -9.94
CA ARG A 137 -9.10 -39.78 -11.03
C ARG A 137 -8.80 -41.21 -10.56
N ARG A 138 -7.72 -41.39 -9.78
CA ARG A 138 -7.33 -42.69 -9.21
C ARG A 138 -8.34 -43.23 -8.18
N GLU A 139 -9.07 -42.35 -7.48
CA GLU A 139 -10.18 -42.74 -6.60
C GLU A 139 -11.47 -43.13 -7.34
N ARG A 140 -11.69 -42.64 -8.56
CA ARG A 140 -12.82 -43.09 -9.40
C ARG A 140 -12.52 -44.44 -10.03
N GLU A 141 -11.30 -44.67 -10.51
CA GLU A 141 -10.88 -45.96 -11.08
C GLU A 141 -10.95 -47.10 -10.04
N LYS A 142 -10.61 -46.83 -8.77
CA LYS A 142 -10.79 -47.79 -7.66
C LYS A 142 -12.24 -48.13 -7.33
N ARG A 143 -13.20 -47.24 -7.64
CA ARG A 143 -14.64 -47.50 -7.45
C ARG A 143 -15.25 -48.30 -8.60
N HIS A 144 -14.66 -48.27 -9.79
CA HIS A 144 -15.12 -49.02 -10.96
C HIS A 144 -14.46 -50.40 -11.11
N GLY A 145 -13.32 -50.66 -10.45
CA GLY A 145 -12.62 -51.96 -10.45
C GLY A 145 -12.97 -52.88 -9.26
N LEU A 146 -14.10 -52.65 -8.58
CA LEU A 146 -14.58 -53.41 -7.41
C LEU A 146 -15.96 -54.05 -7.68
N GLN A 147 -16.15 -54.52 -8.91
CA GLN A 147 -17.21 -55.46 -9.30
C GLN A 147 -16.59 -56.79 -9.68
#